data_AF-A0A9D0YGP0-F1
#
_entry.id   AF-A0A9D0YGP0-F1
#
_cell.length_a   1.000
_cell.length_b   1.000
_cell.length_c   1.000
_cell.angle_alpha   90.00
_cell.angle_beta   90.00
_cell.angle_gamma   90.00
#
_symmetry.space_group_name_H-M   'P 1'
#
loop_
_entity.id
_entity.type
_entity.pdbx_description
1 polymer ?
#
loop_
_entity_poly.entity_id
_entity_poly.type
_entity_poly.pdbx_seq_one_letter_code
_entity_poly.pdbx_strand_id
1 'polypeptide(L)'
;MSQNYTFKLLVSFILILYIPWCSAQPQVLHAHEDIRKGVAAFVAANQSGHYQTEVQKMDQRIKLSQCSDELSFSYPFETDSTIEIRCSEINNHWKIFLSVKNRPL
;
A
#
# COMPACT_ATOMS: atom_id res chain seq x y z
N MET A 1 -13.31 62.39 10.64
CA MET A 1 -13.81 61.04 10.27
C MET A 1 -12.78 60.34 9.39
N SER A 2 -11.78 59.65 9.96
CA SER A 2 -10.80 58.87 9.17
C SER A 2 -10.07 57.83 10.02
N GLN A 3 -10.81 57.09 10.87
CA GLN A 3 -10.20 56.16 11.85
C GLN A 3 -10.73 54.72 11.72
N ASN A 4 -11.76 54.48 10.90
CA ASN A 4 -12.46 53.20 10.84
C ASN A 4 -11.97 52.24 9.74
N TYR A 5 -11.15 52.72 8.80
CA TYR A 5 -10.69 51.92 7.65
C TYR A 5 -9.37 51.17 7.90
N THR A 6 -8.46 51.73 8.70
CA THR A 6 -7.16 51.12 9.00
C THR A 6 -7.27 49.91 9.92
N PHE A 7 -8.20 49.93 10.88
CA PHE A 7 -8.42 48.82 11.82
C PHE A 7 -9.01 47.57 11.13
N LYS A 8 -9.88 47.75 10.12
CA LYS A 8 -10.48 46.63 9.37
C LYS A 8 -9.48 45.87 8.50
N LEU A 9 -8.48 46.55 7.95
CA LEU A 9 -7.47 45.93 7.09
C LEU A 9 -6.48 45.06 7.88
N LEU A 10 -6.11 45.47 9.10
CA LEU A 10 -5.19 44.72 9.96
C LEU A 10 -5.79 43.40 10.47
N VAL A 11 -7.08 43.38 10.81
CA VAL A 11 -7.78 42.16 11.26
C VAL A 11 -7.94 41.14 10.13
N SER A 12 -8.09 41.62 8.88
CA SER A 12 -8.20 40.73 7.70
C SER A 12 -6.87 40.09 7.30
N PHE A 13 -5.73 40.71 7.60
CA PHE A 13 -4.41 40.20 7.24
C PHE A 13 -3.93 39.08 8.18
N ILE A 14 -4.40 39.08 9.43
CA ILE A 14 -4.02 38.09 10.45
C ILE A 14 -4.72 36.73 10.24
N LEU A 15 -5.90 36.70 9.62
CA LEU A 15 -6.66 35.45 9.38
C LEU A 15 -6.05 34.52 8.32
N ILE A 16 -5.17 35.01 7.45
CA ILE A 16 -4.51 34.20 6.40
C ILE A 16 -3.26 33.47 6.97
N LEU A 17 -2.70 33.95 8.07
CA LEU A 17 -1.48 33.39 8.68
C LEU A 17 -1.76 32.20 9.62
N TYR A 18 -3.03 31.89 9.90
CA TYR A 18 -3.43 30.77 10.76
C TYR A 18 -4.00 29.59 9.99
N ILE A 19 -3.99 29.58 8.65
CA ILE A 19 -4.32 28.37 7.91
C ILE A 19 -3.17 27.40 8.16
N PRO A 20 -3.35 26.32 8.94
CA PRO A 20 -2.33 25.30 9.06
C PRO A 20 -2.12 24.79 7.65
N TRP A 21 -0.89 24.85 7.13
CA TRP A 21 -0.53 24.23 5.86
C TRP A 21 -0.80 22.72 5.96
N CYS A 22 -2.04 22.33 5.72
CA CYS A 22 -2.47 20.95 5.63
C CYS A 22 -2.09 20.47 4.22
N SER A 23 -0.80 20.24 4.03
CA SER A 23 -0.29 19.59 2.82
C SER A 23 -0.71 18.12 2.87
N ALA A 24 -1.84 17.79 2.25
CA ALA A 24 -2.20 16.40 1.98
C ALA A 24 -1.22 15.87 0.92
N GLN A 25 -0.13 15.24 1.35
CA GLN A 25 0.79 14.58 0.43
C GLN A 25 0.07 13.37 -0.21
N PRO A 26 0.18 13.17 -1.54
CA PRO A 26 -0.36 12.00 -2.18
C PRO A 26 0.36 10.76 -1.64
N GLN A 27 -0.38 9.88 -0.97
CA GLN A 27 0.13 8.59 -0.51
C GLN A 27 0.46 7.72 -1.73
N VAL A 28 1.75 7.40 -1.92
CA VAL A 28 2.16 6.42 -2.92
C VAL A 28 1.76 5.04 -2.43
N LEU A 29 0.92 4.36 -3.20
CA LEU A 29 0.39 3.04 -2.87
C LEU A 29 1.12 1.96 -3.65
N HIS A 30 1.37 0.84 -2.99
CA HIS A 30 1.96 -0.34 -3.63
C HIS A 30 0.96 -0.97 -4.59
N ALA A 31 1.38 -1.22 -5.83
CA ALA A 31 0.49 -1.74 -6.85
C ALA A 31 0.11 -3.20 -6.56
N HIS A 32 -1.18 -3.52 -6.64
CA HIS A 32 -1.66 -4.90 -6.45
C HIS A 32 -1.06 -5.85 -7.48
N GLU A 33 -0.77 -5.35 -8.68
CA GLU A 33 -0.19 -6.15 -9.76
C GLU A 33 1.25 -6.58 -9.44
N ASP A 34 2.02 -5.75 -8.75
CA ASP A 34 3.40 -6.08 -8.37
C ASP A 34 3.40 -7.17 -7.29
N ILE A 35 2.50 -7.07 -6.30
CA ILE A 35 2.27 -8.14 -5.31
C ILE A 35 1.85 -9.43 -6.01
N ARG A 36 0.90 -9.36 -6.93
CA ARG A 36 0.39 -10.54 -7.66
C ARG A 36 1.50 -11.25 -8.43
N LYS A 37 2.36 -10.48 -9.11
CA LYS A 37 3.54 -11.02 -9.83
C LYS A 37 4.55 -11.64 -8.87
N GLY A 38 4.85 -10.97 -7.75
CA GLY A 38 5.75 -11.50 -6.72
C GLY A 38 5.27 -12.82 -6.15
N VAL A 39 3.97 -12.93 -5.83
CA VAL A 39 3.34 -14.18 -5.39
C VAL A 39 3.48 -15.28 -6.46
N ALA A 40 3.17 -14.97 -7.73
CA ALA A 40 3.28 -15.95 -8.81
C ALA A 40 4.74 -16.44 -8.99
N ALA A 41 5.71 -15.54 -8.91
CA ALA A 41 7.13 -15.89 -8.99
C ALA A 41 7.58 -16.75 -7.80
N PHE A 42 7.14 -16.41 -6.59
CA PHE A 42 7.42 -17.20 -5.39
C PHE A 42 6.86 -18.62 -5.49
N VAL A 43 5.61 -18.78 -5.94
CA VAL A 43 4.99 -20.10 -6.12
C VAL A 43 5.75 -20.91 -7.17
N ALA A 44 6.06 -20.30 -8.32
CA ALA A 44 6.80 -20.97 -9.40
C ALA A 44 8.21 -21.41 -8.98
N ALA A 45 8.87 -20.66 -8.10
CA ALA A 45 10.19 -21.02 -7.59
C ALA A 45 10.17 -22.16 -6.55
N ASN A 46 9.07 -22.31 -5.80
CA ASN A 46 8.98 -23.27 -4.70
C ASN A 46 8.23 -24.56 -5.06
N GLN A 47 7.49 -24.59 -6.17
CA GLN A 47 6.73 -25.77 -6.59
C GLN A 47 7.42 -26.48 -7.75
N SER A 48 7.81 -27.74 -7.53
CA SER A 48 8.33 -28.61 -8.58
C SER A 48 7.18 -29.24 -9.37
N GLY A 49 6.72 -28.59 -10.43
CA GLY A 49 5.77 -29.16 -11.39
C GLY A 49 5.19 -28.17 -12.39
N HIS A 50 4.57 -28.69 -13.45
CA HIS A 50 3.86 -27.89 -14.45
C HIS A 50 2.45 -27.55 -13.93
N TYR A 51 2.36 -26.48 -13.14
CA TYR A 51 1.10 -25.96 -12.65
C TYR A 51 0.80 -24.58 -13.25
N GLN A 52 -0.47 -24.34 -13.52
CA GLN A 52 -1.00 -22.99 -13.69
C GLN A 52 -1.42 -22.45 -12.32
N THR A 53 -0.68 -21.47 -11.81
CA THR A 53 -1.02 -20.78 -10.56
C THR A 53 -2.00 -19.64 -10.80
N GLU A 54 -3.15 -19.72 -10.15
CA GLU A 54 -4.13 -18.65 -10.08
C GLU A 54 -4.01 -17.96 -8.71
N VAL A 55 -3.55 -16.70 -8.71
CA VAL A 55 -3.43 -15.87 -7.51
C VAL A 55 -4.76 -15.15 -7.27
N GLN A 56 -5.25 -15.17 -6.03
CA GLN A 56 -6.44 -14.43 -5.62
C GLN A 56 -6.33 -12.95 -6.02
N LYS A 57 -7.36 -12.44 -6.69
CA LYS A 57 -7.47 -11.01 -6.99
C LYS A 57 -7.63 -10.22 -5.69
N MET A 58 -6.76 -9.24 -5.49
CA MET A 58 -6.86 -8.30 -4.36
C MET A 58 -8.11 -7.43 -4.48
N ASP A 59 -8.77 -7.17 -3.35
CA ASP A 59 -9.87 -6.21 -3.28
C ASP A 59 -9.32 -4.80 -3.51
N GLN A 60 -9.92 -4.04 -4.44
CA GLN A 60 -9.48 -2.69 -4.82
C GLN A 60 -9.47 -1.69 -3.66
N ARG A 61 -10.20 -1.98 -2.57
CA ARG A 61 -10.23 -1.14 -1.37
C ARG A 61 -8.99 -1.33 -0.49
N ILE A 62 -8.24 -2.41 -0.67
CA ILE A 62 -6.98 -2.63 0.04
C ILE A 62 -5.95 -1.64 -0.49
N LYS A 63 -5.54 -0.71 0.34
CA LYS A 63 -4.51 0.28 0.02
C LYS A 63 -3.32 0.03 0.92
N LEU A 64 -2.21 -0.39 0.33
CA LEU A 64 -0.97 -0.66 1.04
C LEU A 64 0.00 0.47 0.75
N SER A 65 0.64 1.00 1.78
CA SER A 65 1.75 1.95 1.61
C SER A 65 2.82 1.32 0.74
N GLN A 66 3.40 2.11 -0.16
CA GLN A 66 4.52 1.66 -0.99
C GLN A 66 5.61 1.03 -0.12
N CYS A 67 5.97 -0.22 -0.40
CA CYS A 67 7.18 -0.84 0.10
C CYS A 67 8.33 -0.54 -0.87
N SER A 68 9.41 0.05 -0.37
CA SER A 68 10.66 0.36 -1.05
C SER A 68 11.67 -0.77 -0.86
N ASP A 69 11.60 -1.48 0.26
CA ASP A 69 12.36 -2.71 0.49
C ASP A 69 11.74 -3.91 -0.25
N GLU A 70 12.50 -5.00 -0.34
CA GLU A 70 12.02 -6.25 -0.93
C GLU A 70 10.88 -6.85 -0.10
N LEU A 71 9.82 -7.27 -0.80
CA LEU A 71 8.72 -8.00 -0.20
C LEU A 71 9.19 -9.40 0.19
N SER A 72 8.82 -9.81 1.41
CA SER A 72 9.02 -11.18 1.88
C SER A 72 7.79 -12.01 1.59
N PHE A 73 8.02 -13.27 1.20
CA PHE A 73 6.98 -14.25 0.86
C PHE A 73 7.22 -15.53 1.63
N SER A 74 6.16 -16.14 2.15
CA SER A 74 6.26 -17.42 2.85
C SER A 74 4.95 -18.19 2.77
N TYR A 75 5.03 -19.51 2.99
CA TYR A 75 3.87 -20.34 3.30
C TYR A 75 3.66 -20.33 4.82
N PRO A 76 2.64 -19.63 5.34
CA PRO A 76 2.43 -19.48 6.78
C PRO A 76 1.72 -20.70 7.40
N PHE A 77 1.27 -21.65 6.57
CA PHE A 77 0.54 -22.84 6.96
C PHE A 77 1.14 -24.07 6.28
N GLU A 78 0.78 -25.27 6.76
CA GLU A 78 1.24 -26.55 6.19
C GLU A 78 0.76 -26.77 4.74
N THR A 79 -0.31 -26.08 4.34
CA THR A 79 -0.84 -26.12 2.98
C THR A 79 -0.31 -24.97 2.14
N ASP A 80 0.22 -25.27 0.96
CA ASP A 80 0.75 -24.30 -0.01
C ASP A 80 -0.34 -23.48 -0.75
N SER A 81 -1.53 -23.35 -0.18
CA SER A 81 -2.68 -22.65 -0.77
C SER A 81 -2.82 -21.20 -0.34
N THR A 82 -1.94 -20.71 0.54
CA THR A 82 -1.97 -19.32 1.03
C THR A 82 -0.55 -18.81 1.21
N ILE A 83 -0.31 -17.58 0.75
CA ILE A 83 0.99 -16.91 0.83
C ILE A 83 0.86 -15.74 1.79
N GLU A 84 1.73 -15.65 2.80
CA GLU A 84 1.95 -14.41 3.55
C GLU A 84 2.90 -13.51 2.74
N ILE A 85 2.49 -12.27 2.51
CA ILE A 85 3.31 -11.23 1.89
C ILE A 85 3.51 -10.13 2.92
N ARG A 86 4.76 -9.75 3.17
CA ARG A 86 5.10 -8.73 4.15
C ARG A 86 6.09 -7.72 3.59
N CYS A 87 5.81 -6.44 3.86
CA CYS A 87 6.79 -5.38 3.68
C CYS A 87 7.81 -5.41 4.84
N SER A 88 9.10 -5.44 4.48
CA SER A 88 10.21 -5.64 5.42
C SER A 88 10.75 -4.32 6.00
N GLU A 89 10.22 -3.19 5.54
CA GLU A 89 10.61 -1.86 6.00
C GLU A 89 10.34 -1.66 7.50
N ILE A 90 11.25 -0.93 8.16
CA ILE A 90 11.21 -0.66 9.61
C ILE A 90 9.97 0.14 10.03
N ASN A 91 9.40 0.97 9.16
CA ASN A 91 8.26 1.82 9.51
C ASN A 91 6.99 1.45 8.74
N ASN A 92 7.03 0.34 8.01
CA ASN A 92 5.98 -0.07 7.10
C ASN A 92 5.84 -1.59 7.15
N HIS A 93 5.07 -2.04 8.14
CA HIS A 93 4.97 -3.43 8.55
C HIS A 93 3.66 -4.08 8.12
N TRP A 94 3.02 -3.59 7.06
CA TRP A 94 1.83 -4.27 6.58
C TRP A 94 2.20 -5.68 6.14
N LYS A 95 1.26 -6.58 6.40
CA LYS A 95 1.26 -7.93 5.87
C LYS A 95 -0.12 -8.30 5.40
N ILE A 96 -0.18 -9.10 4.35
CA ILE A 96 -1.43 -9.61 3.78
C ILE A 96 -1.29 -11.10 3.50
N PHE A 97 -2.43 -11.76 3.35
CA PHE A 97 -2.50 -13.16 2.97
C PHE A 97 -3.29 -13.26 1.68
N LEU A 98 -2.72 -13.93 0.69
CA LEU A 98 -3.39 -14.21 -0.58
C LEU A 98 -3.50 -15.70 -0.79
N SER A 99 -4.70 -16.15 -1.14
CA SER A 99 -4.88 -17.54 -1.55
C SER A 99 -4.33 -17.78 -2.96
N VAL A 100 -3.77 -18.96 -3.17
CA VAL A 100 -3.32 -19.43 -4.49
C VAL A 100 -3.99 -20.76 -4.81
N LYS A 101 -4.38 -20.93 -6.08
CA LYS A 101 -4.91 -22.19 -6.59
C LYS A 101 -3.98 -22.69 -7.68
N ASN A 102 -3.38 -23.85 -7.45
CA ASN A 102 -2.53 -24.49 -8.44
C ASN A 102 -3.36 -25.53 -9.18
N ARG A 103 -3.49 -25.38 -10.49
CA ARG A 103 -4.13 -26.36 -11.35
C ARG A 103 -3.05 -27.08 -12.16
N PRO A 104 -3.02 -28.42 -12.19
CA PRO A 104 -2.10 -29.14 -13.07
C PRO A 104 -2.38 -28.76 -14.53
N LEU A 105 -1.32 -28.56 -15.31
CA LEU A 105 -1.38 -28.34 -16.76
C LEU A 105 -1.60 -29.65 -17.51
#